data_AF-A0A2N2YDG4-F1
#
_entry.id   AF-A0A2N2YDG4-F1
#
_cell.length_a   1.000
_cell.length_b   1.000
_cell.length_c   1.000
_cell.angle_alpha   90.00
_cell.angle_beta   90.00
_cell.angle_gamma   90.00
#
_symmetry.space_group_name_H-M   'P 1'
#
loop_
_entity.id
_entity.type
_entity.pdbx_description
1 polymer ?
#
loop_
_entity_poly.entity_id
_entity_poly.type
_entity_poly.pdbx_seq_one_letter_code
_entity_poly.pdbx_strand_id
1 'polypeptide(L)'
;MELQLFRNQFEGGTNGALFHQGKFICFMIELPWKENARNISCIPDGRYELALWYTDRFKHHLVVKNVPGRTGILVHPANDAMKELRGCLAPVTHLTGIGTGLLSRKALDKLLLFIERCRMKKEPLFLNITSAVFDAGEGIN
;
A
#
# COMPACT_ATOMS: atom_id res chain seq x y z
N MET A 1 -2.47 -4.16 16.24
CA MET A 1 -1.63 -3.13 15.62
C MET A 1 -2.33 -2.65 14.36
N GLU A 2 -2.43 -1.34 14.16
CA GLU A 2 -3.12 -0.72 13.03
C GLU A 2 -2.15 0.16 12.23
N LEU A 3 -2.06 -0.05 10.92
CA LEU A 3 -1.35 0.82 10.00
C LEU A 3 -2.36 1.67 9.23
N GLN A 4 -2.07 2.95 9.06
CA GLN A 4 -2.93 3.91 8.36
C GLN A 4 -2.27 4.33 7.06
N LEU A 5 -2.87 3.98 5.92
CA LEU A 5 -2.44 4.41 4.60
C LEU A 5 -3.38 5.49 4.10
N PHE A 6 -2.87 6.71 4.03
CA PHE A 6 -3.54 7.82 3.36
C PHE A 6 -3.01 7.96 1.95
N ARG A 7 -3.87 7.98 0.94
CA ARG A 7 -3.45 8.00 -0.46
C ARG A 7 -4.23 8.98 -1.34
N ASN A 8 -3.59 9.38 -2.43
CA ASN A 8 -4.19 10.17 -3.49
C ASN A 8 -4.15 9.34 -4.77
N GLN A 9 -5.30 9.23 -5.43
CA GLN A 9 -5.47 8.50 -6.67
C GLN A 9 -5.36 9.47 -7.85
N PHE A 10 -4.52 9.12 -8.81
CA PHE A 10 -4.35 9.87 -10.06
C PHE A 10 -4.59 8.95 -11.25
N GLU A 11 -4.78 9.52 -12.43
CA GLU A 11 -4.98 8.75 -13.66
C GLU A 11 -3.83 7.77 -13.96
N GLY A 12 -2.59 8.19 -13.67
CA GLY A 12 -1.37 7.41 -13.94
C GLY A 12 -0.91 6.48 -12.81
N GLY A 13 -1.56 6.50 -11.64
CA GLY A 13 -1.08 5.76 -10.46
C GLY A 13 -1.63 6.30 -9.15
N THR A 14 -1.32 5.61 -8.06
CA THR A 14 -1.73 6.01 -6.71
C THR A 14 -0.50 6.18 -5.84
N ASN A 15 -0.43 7.29 -5.11
CA ASN A 15 0.64 7.56 -4.14
C ASN A 15 0.03 7.69 -2.75
N GLY A 16 0.68 7.12 -1.75
CA GLY A 16 0.24 7.23 -0.36
C GLY A 16 1.37 7.33 0.64
N ALA A 17 0.99 7.63 1.88
CA ALA A 17 1.87 7.71 3.02
C ALA A 17 1.33 6.79 4.14
N LEU A 18 2.21 5.95 4.66
CA LEU A 18 1.90 4.93 5.65
C LEU A 18 2.34 5.38 7.04
N PHE A 19 1.43 5.28 8.00
CA PHE A 19 1.62 5.71 9.38
C PHE A 19 1.26 4.61 10.38
N HIS A 20 1.79 4.73 11.59
CA HIS A 20 1.31 4.04 12.77
C HIS A 20 1.27 5.02 13.93
N GLN A 21 0.10 5.22 14.55
CA GLN A 21 -0.08 6.17 15.67
C GLN A 21 0.46 7.58 15.33
N GLY A 22 0.15 8.08 14.14
CA GLY A 22 0.64 9.38 13.65
C GLY A 22 2.11 9.43 13.24
N LYS A 23 2.90 8.38 13.49
CA LYS A 23 4.30 8.30 13.07
C LYS A 23 4.42 7.81 11.64
N PHE A 24 5.04 8.62 10.78
CA PHE A 24 5.35 8.25 9.40
C PHE A 24 6.33 7.07 9.34
N ILE A 25 6.04 6.08 8.49
CA ILE A 25 6.88 4.91 8.25
C ILE A 25 7.56 5.01 6.88
N CYS A 26 6.78 5.06 5.81
CA CYS A 26 7.23 5.12 4.42
C CYS A 26 6.11 5.63 3.50
N PHE A 27 6.46 5.90 2.24
CA PHE A 27 5.48 6.10 1.18
C PHE A 27 5.07 4.77 0.56
N MET A 28 3.93 4.77 -0.12
CA MET A 28 3.40 3.63 -0.88
C MET A 28 3.09 4.08 -2.31
N ILE A 29 3.36 3.22 -3.28
CA ILE A 29 2.91 3.36 -4.67
C ILE A 29 2.01 2.18 -5.04
N GLU A 30 0.99 2.44 -5.85
CA GLU A 30 0.07 1.44 -6.38
C GLU A 30 -0.35 1.82 -7.81
N LEU A 31 -1.05 0.90 -8.49
CA LEU A 31 -1.72 1.19 -9.77
C LEU A 31 -2.83 2.24 -9.59
N PRO A 32 -3.31 2.89 -10.67
CA PRO A 32 -4.48 3.76 -10.60
C PRO A 32 -5.73 2.98 -10.18
N TRP A 33 -6.74 3.68 -9.67
CA TRP A 33 -8.05 3.08 -9.44
C TRP A 33 -8.76 2.80 -10.76
N LYS A 34 -9.21 1.57 -10.94
CA LYS A 34 -9.99 1.09 -12.10
C LYS A 34 -11.08 0.13 -11.63
N GLU A 35 -11.95 0.59 -10.73
CA GLU A 35 -13.10 -0.17 -10.22
C GLU A 35 -12.72 -1.55 -9.67
N ASN A 36 -11.64 -1.62 -8.89
CA ASN A 36 -11.09 -2.86 -8.34
C ASN A 36 -10.76 -3.95 -9.39
N ALA A 37 -10.57 -3.57 -10.66
CA ALA A 37 -10.30 -4.51 -11.74
C ALA A 37 -9.01 -5.31 -11.51
N ARG A 38 -9.07 -6.60 -11.88
CA ARG A 38 -7.99 -7.55 -11.63
C ARG A 38 -6.72 -7.16 -12.40
N ASN A 39 -5.59 -7.16 -11.70
CA ASN A 39 -4.24 -6.90 -12.20
C ASN A 39 -3.94 -5.49 -12.70
N ILE A 40 -4.95 -4.61 -12.81
CA ILE A 40 -4.80 -3.26 -13.38
C ILE A 40 -5.25 -2.14 -12.43
N SER A 41 -5.86 -2.48 -11.28
CA SER A 41 -6.34 -1.53 -10.28
C SER A 41 -5.61 -1.69 -8.95
N CYS A 42 -5.44 -0.59 -8.21
CA CYS A 42 -5.28 -0.65 -6.75
C CYS A 42 -6.55 -1.22 -6.08
N ILE A 43 -6.41 -1.69 -4.83
CA ILE A 43 -7.52 -2.28 -4.06
C ILE A 43 -8.42 -1.19 -3.47
N PRO A 44 -9.69 -1.47 -3.14
CA PRO A 44 -10.59 -0.46 -2.57
C PRO A 44 -10.12 0.06 -1.20
N ASP A 45 -10.59 1.24 -0.83
CA ASP A 45 -10.47 1.74 0.53
C ASP A 45 -11.16 0.79 1.51
N GLY A 46 -10.68 0.79 2.76
CA GLY A 46 -11.21 -0.09 3.79
C GLY A 46 -10.13 -0.66 4.70
N ARG A 47 -10.56 -1.57 5.57
CA ARG A 47 -9.73 -2.16 6.61
C ARG A 47 -9.47 -3.63 6.33
N TYR A 48 -8.20 -3.98 6.17
CA TYR A 48 -7.75 -5.31 5.80
C TYR A 48 -6.83 -5.92 6.85
N GLU A 49 -6.95 -7.22 7.09
CA GLU A 49 -5.96 -7.95 7.87
C GLU A 49 -4.67 -8.09 7.06
N LEU A 50 -3.53 -7.83 7.70
CA LEU A 50 -2.21 -8.10 7.15
C LEU A 50 -1.60 -9.33 7.83
N ALA A 51 -0.96 -10.18 7.03
CA ALA A 51 -0.10 -11.25 7.54
C ALA A 51 1.34 -11.07 7.05
N LEU A 52 2.31 -11.23 7.96
CA LEU A 52 3.69 -11.44 7.56
C LEU A 52 3.80 -12.84 6.93
N TRP A 53 4.50 -12.91 5.81
CA TRP A 53 4.67 -14.15 5.06
C TRP A 53 6.09 -14.25 4.50
N TYR A 54 6.49 -15.48 4.17
CA TYR A 54 7.75 -15.77 3.50
C TYR A 54 7.53 -16.69 2.30
N THR A 55 8.17 -16.37 1.18
CA THR A 55 8.31 -17.28 0.02
C THR A 55 9.70 -17.15 -0.58
N ASP A 56 10.17 -18.14 -1.33
CA ASP A 56 11.47 -18.03 -1.99
C ASP A 56 11.53 -16.90 -3.02
N ARG A 57 10.40 -16.62 -3.68
CA ARG A 57 10.27 -15.58 -4.70
C ARG A 57 10.28 -14.17 -4.12
N PHE A 58 9.49 -13.92 -3.07
CA PHE A 58 9.30 -12.57 -2.52
C PHE A 58 10.01 -12.34 -1.18
N LYS A 59 10.69 -13.35 -0.65
CA LYS A 59 11.29 -13.35 0.69
C LYS A 59 10.26 -12.92 1.74
N HIS A 60 10.65 -12.17 2.75
CA HIS A 60 9.72 -11.61 3.73
C HIS A 60 8.89 -10.49 3.10
N HIS A 61 7.57 -10.60 3.21
CA HIS A 61 6.62 -9.63 2.66
C HIS A 61 5.31 -9.66 3.46
N LEU A 62 4.37 -8.77 3.13
CA LEU A 62 3.03 -8.78 3.72
C LEU A 62 2.00 -9.27 2.70
N VAL A 63 0.98 -9.95 3.19
CA VAL A 63 -0.22 -10.34 2.43
C VAL A 63 -1.40 -9.54 2.95
N VAL A 64 -2.13 -8.89 2.05
CA VAL A 64 -3.41 -8.23 2.34
C VAL A 64 -4.52 -9.25 2.17
N LYS A 65 -5.21 -9.58 3.26
CA LYS A 65 -6.27 -10.60 3.26
C LYS A 65 -7.64 -9.98 3.04
N ASN A 66 -8.57 -10.82 2.58
CA ASN A 66 -9.99 -10.52 2.48
C ASN A 66 -10.31 -9.27 1.64
N VAL A 67 -9.53 -9.03 0.58
CA VAL A 67 -9.86 -7.98 -0.39
C VAL A 67 -11.08 -8.44 -1.20
N PRO A 68 -12.18 -7.66 -1.26
CA PRO A 68 -13.38 -8.05 -1.99
C PRO A 68 -13.07 -8.40 -3.45
N GLY A 69 -13.45 -9.60 -3.89
CA GLY A 69 -13.27 -10.07 -5.27
C GLY A 69 -11.82 -10.25 -5.72
N ARG A 70 -10.82 -10.15 -4.82
CA ARG A 70 -9.40 -10.22 -5.17
C ARG A 70 -8.64 -11.12 -4.21
N THR A 71 -7.62 -11.80 -4.72
CA THR A 71 -6.70 -12.62 -3.93
C THR A 71 -5.26 -12.37 -4.38
N GLY A 72 -4.29 -12.79 -3.58
CA GLY A 72 -2.87 -12.65 -3.90
C GLY A 72 -2.38 -11.19 -3.89
N ILE A 73 -3.01 -10.33 -3.09
CA ILE A 73 -2.58 -8.94 -2.91
C ILE A 73 -1.46 -8.90 -1.89
N LEU A 74 -0.31 -8.41 -2.32
CA LEU A 74 0.92 -8.37 -1.53
C LEU A 74 1.37 -6.92 -1.29
N VAL A 75 2.17 -6.74 -0.24
CA VAL A 75 3.06 -5.57 -0.11
C VAL A 75 4.47 -6.05 -0.42
N HIS A 76 5.00 -5.66 -1.57
CA HIS A 76 6.32 -6.11 -2.04
C HIS A 76 7.12 -4.97 -2.68
N PRO A 77 8.45 -5.10 -2.84
CA PRO A 77 9.24 -4.05 -3.46
C PRO A 77 8.86 -3.85 -4.93
N ALA A 78 8.68 -2.59 -5.32
CA ALA A 78 8.61 -2.08 -6.68
C ALA A 78 8.94 -0.58 -6.66
N ASN A 79 9.53 -0.05 -7.73
CA ASN A 79 9.84 1.37 -7.87
C ASN A 79 8.99 2.05 -8.96
N ASP A 80 8.36 1.26 -9.84
CA ASP A 80 7.43 1.72 -10.87
C ASP A 80 6.17 0.86 -10.84
N ALA A 81 5.06 1.44 -10.38
CA ALA A 81 3.80 0.71 -10.20
C ALA A 81 3.30 0.10 -11.51
N MET A 82 3.35 0.85 -12.61
CA MET A 82 2.80 0.43 -13.90
C MET A 82 3.60 -0.71 -14.53
N LYS A 83 4.91 -0.78 -14.26
CA LYS A 83 5.77 -1.84 -14.80
C LYS A 83 5.83 -3.08 -13.93
N GLU A 84 5.75 -2.92 -12.62
CA GLU A 84 6.12 -3.97 -11.66
C GLU A 84 4.94 -4.51 -10.84
N LEU A 85 3.81 -3.79 -10.75
CA LEU A 85 2.65 -4.20 -9.95
C LEU A 85 1.52 -4.77 -10.81
N ARG A 86 0.75 -5.67 -10.20
CA ARG A 86 -0.49 -6.24 -10.76
C ARG A 86 -1.63 -6.11 -9.74
N GLY A 87 -1.77 -4.90 -9.21
CA GLY A 87 -2.73 -4.54 -8.15
C GLY A 87 -2.25 -4.83 -6.72
N CYS A 88 -0.96 -5.12 -6.55
CA CYS A 88 -0.28 -5.12 -5.25
C CYS A 88 0.05 -3.68 -4.81
N LEU A 89 0.57 -3.55 -3.59
CA LEU A 89 1.10 -2.29 -3.06
C LEU A 89 2.62 -2.38 -2.94
N ALA A 90 3.33 -1.27 -3.11
CA ALA A 90 4.78 -1.23 -2.91
C ALA A 90 5.23 -0.09 -2.01
N PRO A 91 6.01 -0.37 -0.94
CA PRO A 91 6.59 0.67 -0.13
C PRO A 91 7.79 1.28 -0.85
N VAL A 92 7.97 2.59 -0.75
CA VAL A 92 9.13 3.34 -1.25
C VAL A 92 9.62 4.34 -0.19
N THR A 93 10.91 4.67 -0.22
CA THR A 93 11.47 5.64 0.73
C THR A 93 11.18 7.07 0.27
N HIS A 94 11.20 7.31 -1.04
CA HIS A 94 10.93 8.60 -1.66
C HIS A 94 10.00 8.40 -2.85
N LEU A 95 9.06 9.31 -3.04
CA LEU A 95 8.29 9.43 -4.27
C LEU A 95 9.11 10.19 -5.30
N THR A 96 9.04 9.77 -6.56
CA THR A 96 9.66 10.46 -7.71
C THR A 96 8.65 10.94 -8.74
N GLY A 97 7.40 10.52 -8.62
CA GLY A 97 6.33 10.83 -9.54
C GLY A 97 5.05 10.09 -9.15
N ILE A 98 4.03 10.17 -10.00
CA ILE A 98 2.78 9.43 -9.83
C ILE A 98 3.06 7.94 -10.04
N GLY A 99 2.80 7.13 -9.01
CA GLY A 99 3.03 5.68 -9.07
C GLY A 99 4.50 5.27 -9.15
N THR A 100 5.45 6.19 -8.89
CA THR A 100 6.89 5.89 -8.96
C THR A 100 7.64 6.38 -7.74
N GLY A 101 8.66 5.63 -7.34
CA GLY A 101 9.51 5.98 -6.21
C GLY A 101 10.85 5.25 -6.20
N LEU A 102 11.62 5.44 -5.13
CA LEU A 102 12.96 4.88 -4.98
C LEU A 102 13.13 4.11 -3.68
N LEU A 103 14.10 3.20 -3.70
CA LEU A 103 14.57 2.44 -2.53
C LEU A 103 13.46 1.59 -1.89
N SER A 104 12.66 0.90 -2.71
CA SER A 104 11.54 0.10 -2.23
C SER A 104 11.90 -1.04 -1.30
N ARG A 105 13.02 -1.74 -1.55
CA ARG A 105 13.53 -2.80 -0.66
C ARG A 105 13.84 -2.25 0.73
N LYS A 106 14.56 -1.12 0.79
CA LYS A 106 14.88 -0.44 2.06
C LYS A 106 13.62 0.00 2.80
N ALA A 107 12.60 0.46 2.08
CA ALA A 107 11.32 0.84 2.67
C ALA A 107 10.56 -0.38 3.22
N LEU A 108 10.56 -1.51 2.49
CA LEU A 108 9.97 -2.75 2.96
C LEU A 108 10.69 -3.30 4.20
N ASP A 109 12.02 -3.35 4.19
CA ASP A 109 12.81 -3.82 5.35
C ASP A 109 12.53 -2.96 6.58
N LYS A 110 12.47 -1.63 6.42
CA LYS A 110 12.09 -0.70 7.49
C LYS A 110 10.69 -0.97 8.01
N LEU A 111 9.72 -1.22 7.12
CA LEU A 111 8.33 -1.52 7.49
C LEU A 111 8.23 -2.84 8.25
N LEU A 112 8.87 -3.91 7.75
CA LEU A 112 8.86 -5.22 8.41
C LEU A 112 9.50 -5.14 9.80
N LEU A 113 10.67 -4.53 9.91
CA LEU A 113 11.37 -4.34 11.18
C LEU A 113 10.54 -3.48 12.16
N PHE A 114 9.84 -2.46 11.66
CA PHE A 114 8.94 -1.65 12.47
C PHE A 114 7.79 -2.49 13.04
N ILE A 115 7.14 -3.29 12.19
CA ILE A 115 6.06 -4.19 12.61
C ILE A 115 6.58 -5.19 13.65
N GLU A 116 7.72 -5.84 13.40
CA GLU A 116 8.30 -6.81 14.34
C GLU A 116 8.61 -6.21 15.72
N ARG A 117 9.04 -4.95 15.77
CA ARG A 117 9.38 -4.25 17.02
C ARG A 117 8.17 -3.74 17.78
N CYS A 118 7.16 -3.22 17.07
CA CYS A 118 6.02 -2.56 17.68
C CYS A 118 4.86 -3.52 17.99
N ARG A 119 4.79 -4.66 17.29
CA ARG A 119 3.69 -5.61 17.43
C ARG A 119 3.96 -6.59 18.56
N MET A 120 2.99 -6.74 19.46
CA MET A 120 3.04 -7.77 20.49
C MET A 120 2.79 -9.15 19.89
N LYS A 121 3.41 -10.20 20.46
CA LYS A 121 3.23 -11.59 20.00
C LYS A 121 1.74 -11.96 20.03
N LYS A 122 1.20 -12.41 18.89
CA LYS A 122 -0.23 -12.75 18.63
C LYS A 122 -1.19 -11.56 18.47
N GLU A 123 -0.74 -10.32 18.58
CA GLU A 123 -1.60 -9.17 18.30
C GLU A 123 -1.98 -9.17 16.80
N PRO A 124 -3.25 -8.98 16.40
CA PRO A 124 -3.60 -8.90 14.99
C PRO A 124 -3.03 -7.62 14.35
N LEU A 125 -2.68 -7.69 13.06
CA LEU A 125 -2.15 -6.57 12.28
C LEU A 125 -3.16 -6.19 11.20
N PHE A 126 -3.48 -4.90 11.12
CA PHE A 126 -4.43 -4.38 10.15
C PHE A 126 -3.86 -3.20 9.37
N LEU A 127 -4.33 -3.06 8.13
CA LEU A 127 -4.09 -1.91 7.25
C LEU A 127 -5.43 -1.23 7.00
N ASN A 128 -5.55 0.02 7.41
CA ASN A 128 -6.67 0.88 7.08
C ASN A 128 -6.27 1.83 5.95
N ILE A 129 -6.99 1.77 4.84
CA ILE A 129 -6.73 2.55 3.63
C ILE A 129 -7.81 3.62 3.49
N THR A 130 -7.36 4.87 3.35
CA THR A 130 -8.23 6.02 3.11
C THR A 130 -7.67 6.85 1.97
N SER A 131 -8.45 7.02 0.92
CA SER A 131 -8.13 7.91 -0.20
C SER A 131 -8.69 9.31 0.06
N ALA A 132 -7.98 10.34 -0.37
CA ALA A 132 -8.57 11.68 -0.42
C ALA A 132 -9.70 11.68 -1.45
N VAL A 133 -10.91 12.06 -1.00
CA VAL A 133 -12.01 12.39 -1.91
C VAL A 133 -11.75 13.82 -2.39
N PHE A 134 -11.29 13.96 -3.62
CA PHE A 134 -11.43 15.24 -4.29
C PHE A 134 -12.84 15.27 -4.87
N ASP A 135 -13.78 15.82 -4.11
CA ASP A 135 -14.99 16.35 -4.73
C ASP A 135 -14.50 17.42 -5.71
N ALA A 136 -14.58 17.11 -7.01
CA ALA A 136 -14.45 18.14 -8.03
C ALA A 136 -15.58 19.11 -7.74
N GLY A 137 -15.24 20.19 -7.03
CA GLY A 137 -16.20 21.18 -6.57
C GLY A 137 -17.11 21.55 -7.72
N GLU A 138 -18.41 21.48 -7.47
CA GLU A 138 -19.39 22.13 -8.32
C GLU A 138 -18.86 23.53 -8.64
N GLY A 139 -18.83 23.84 -9.93
CA GLY A 139 -18.45 25.14 -10.42
C GLY A 139 -19.18 26.21 -9.61
N ILE A 140 -18.41 27.08 -9.00
CA ILE A 140 -18.89 28.36 -8.48
C ILE A 140 -19.48 29.09 -9.69
N ASN A 141 -20.82 29.13 -9.76
CA ASN A 141 -21.56 30.05 -10.62
C ASN A 141 -21.30 31.49 -10.19
#